data_AF-A0AA88YE24-F1
#
_entry.id   AF-A0AA88YE24-F1
#
_cell.length_a   1.000
_cell.length_b   1.000
_cell.length_c   1.000
_cell.angle_alpha   90.00
_cell.angle_beta   90.00
_cell.angle_gamma   90.00
#
_symmetry.space_group_name_H-M   'P 1'
#
loop_
_entity.id
_entity.type
_entity.pdbx_description
1 polymer ?
#
loop_
_entity_poly.entity_id
_entity_poly.type
_entity_poly.pdbx_seq_one_letter_code
_entity_poly.pdbx_strand_id
1 'polypeptide(L)'
;HLIVKQLEALGMASGLQDLYGLLKEDKDLLTVSLRAYQICYIIVVLGNCIMLVLKSFFIGIYFMLYISWEKAGNNTFAAVTKVTERDKVDPSHPVYGLKRDLIKLIGNMVYQHRANQDMVREMDGIALILDQTNIDGRNPFITQWAVLAIRNLCDNNQENKAVLASLKMEGLDRNASILEEMGINAEVRGDKVYVKPSGK
;
A
#
# COMPACT_ATOMS: atom_id res chain seq x y z
N HIS A 1 -31.45 20.01 33.60
CA HIS A 1 -30.78 21.31 33.74
C HIS A 1 -29.26 21.20 33.54
N LEU A 2 -28.57 20.30 34.24
CA LEU A 2 -27.11 20.15 34.16
C LEU A 2 -26.60 19.71 32.76
N ILE A 3 -27.23 18.69 32.16
CA ILE A 3 -26.90 18.21 30.80
C ILE A 3 -27.12 19.31 29.73
N VAL A 4 -28.18 20.11 29.89
CA VAL A 4 -28.49 21.22 28.97
C VAL A 4 -27.44 22.32 29.08
N LYS A 5 -27.08 22.73 30.31
CA LYS A 5 -25.96 23.65 30.57
C LYS A 5 -24.64 23.14 29.99
N GLN A 6 -24.41 21.83 30.08
CA GLN A 6 -23.22 21.21 29.50
C GLN A 6 -23.19 21.32 27.98
N LEU A 7 -24.31 21.02 27.32
CA LEU A 7 -24.46 21.11 25.86
C LEU A 7 -24.35 22.55 25.37
N GLU A 8 -24.95 23.51 26.06
CA GLU A 8 -24.84 24.94 25.75
C GLU A 8 -23.39 25.43 25.88
N ALA A 9 -22.71 25.09 26.98
CA ALA A 9 -21.31 25.47 27.18
C ALA A 9 -20.37 24.83 26.15
N LEU A 10 -20.58 23.56 25.80
CA LEU A 10 -19.83 22.87 24.74
C LEU A 10 -20.12 23.43 23.35
N GLY A 11 -21.35 23.90 23.10
CA GLY A 11 -21.73 24.51 21.83
C GLY A 11 -21.26 25.96 21.65
N MET A 12 -21.07 26.70 22.74
CA MET A 12 -20.59 28.09 22.72
C MET A 12 -19.06 28.23 22.78
N ALA A 13 -18.36 27.24 23.34
CA ALA A 13 -16.91 27.31 23.49
C ALA A 13 -16.19 27.17 22.14
N SER A 14 -15.34 28.15 21.81
CA SER A 14 -14.51 28.09 20.60
C SER A 14 -13.21 27.30 20.78
N GLY A 15 -12.86 26.97 22.03
CA GLY A 15 -11.71 26.18 22.41
C GLY A 15 -11.66 25.86 23.90
N LEU A 16 -10.63 25.11 24.32
CA LEU A 16 -10.50 24.59 25.69
C LEU A 16 -10.43 25.70 26.76
N GLN A 17 -9.80 26.84 26.44
CA GLN A 17 -9.70 28.00 27.34
C GLN A 17 -11.06 28.69 27.56
N ASP A 18 -11.87 28.82 26.52
CA ASP A 18 -13.23 29.36 26.63
C ASP A 18 -14.14 28.43 27.45
N LEU A 19 -14.06 27.13 27.19
CA LEU A 19 -14.80 26.12 27.95
C LEU A 19 -14.45 26.17 29.43
N TYR A 20 -13.15 26.33 29.77
CA TYR A 20 -12.70 26.51 31.14
C TYR A 20 -13.24 27.81 31.75
N GLY A 21 -13.20 28.92 31.01
CA GLY A 21 -13.74 30.21 31.47
C GLY A 21 -15.23 30.17 31.78
N LEU A 22 -16.02 29.47 30.96
CA LEU A 22 -17.48 29.33 31.10
C LEU A 22 -17.90 28.44 32.29
N LEU A 23 -17.06 27.47 32.66
CA LEU A 23 -17.43 26.44 33.63
C LEU A 23 -16.58 26.46 34.92
N LYS A 24 -15.64 27.41 35.07
CA LYS A 24 -14.70 27.49 36.22
C LYS A 24 -15.35 27.45 37.61
N GLU A 25 -16.59 27.93 37.73
CA GLU A 25 -17.30 28.00 39.02
C GLU A 25 -18.03 26.70 39.38
N ASP A 26 -18.25 25.81 38.42
CA ASP A 26 -18.90 24.51 38.60
C ASP A 26 -17.92 23.37 38.31
N LYS A 27 -17.15 22.98 39.34
CA LYS A 27 -16.02 22.03 39.22
C LYS A 27 -16.43 20.66 38.66
N ASP A 28 -17.60 20.17 39.05
CA ASP A 28 -18.09 18.86 38.59
C ASP A 28 -18.49 18.94 37.12
N LEU A 29 -19.23 19.98 36.73
CA LEU A 29 -19.62 20.22 35.34
C LEU A 29 -18.42 20.48 34.42
N LEU A 30 -17.43 21.24 34.90
CA LEU A 30 -16.16 21.48 34.22
C LEU A 30 -15.41 20.16 33.96
N THR A 31 -15.34 19.29 34.96
CA THR A 31 -14.63 18.00 34.86
C THR A 31 -15.27 17.08 33.82
N VAL A 32 -16.60 16.96 33.81
CA VAL A 32 -17.32 16.14 32.82
C VAL A 32 -17.20 16.75 31.41
N SER A 33 -17.25 18.08 31.30
CA SER A 33 -17.14 18.78 30.01
C SER A 33 -15.75 18.68 29.40
N LEU A 34 -14.69 18.81 30.20
CA LEU A 34 -13.31 18.62 29.76
C LEU A 34 -13.07 17.18 29.26
N ARG A 35 -13.60 16.17 29.97
CA ARG A 35 -13.52 14.76 29.52
C ARG A 35 -14.25 14.55 28.20
N ALA A 36 -15.45 15.11 28.05
CA ALA A 36 -16.19 15.04 26.80
C ALA A 36 -15.44 15.71 25.64
N TYR A 37 -14.87 16.90 25.87
CA TYR A 37 -14.06 17.61 24.88
C TYR A 37 -12.81 16.81 24.46
N GLN A 38 -12.10 16.21 25.42
CA GLN A 38 -10.94 15.35 25.13
C GLN A 38 -11.34 14.11 24.33
N ILE A 39 -12.45 13.45 24.66
CA ILE A 39 -12.97 12.31 23.90
C ILE A 39 -13.32 12.74 22.47
N CYS A 40 -14.05 13.84 22.29
CA CYS A 40 -14.38 14.37 20.97
C CYS A 40 -13.12 14.71 20.15
N TYR A 41 -12.14 15.37 20.76
CA TYR A 41 -10.88 15.69 20.10
C TYR A 41 -10.13 14.44 19.66
N ILE A 42 -10.04 13.43 20.53
CA ILE A 42 -9.42 12.14 20.21
C ILE A 42 -10.16 11.46 19.05
N ILE A 43 -11.50 11.45 19.06
CA ILE A 43 -12.32 10.88 17.97
C ILE A 43 -12.07 11.61 16.65
N VAL A 44 -12.05 12.94 16.65
CA VAL A 44 -11.83 13.75 15.44
C VAL A 44 -10.41 13.56 14.90
N VAL A 45 -9.40 13.56 15.76
CA VAL A 45 -8.00 13.34 15.36
C VAL A 45 -7.81 11.91 14.85
N LEU A 46 -8.31 10.90 15.56
CA LEU A 46 -8.28 9.51 15.10
C LEU A 46 -9.02 9.36 13.76
N GLY A 47 -10.20 9.97 13.62
CA GLY A 47 -10.97 9.97 12.37
C GLY A 47 -10.21 10.60 11.20
N ASN A 48 -9.56 11.74 11.42
CA ASN A 48 -8.74 12.39 10.41
C ASN A 48 -7.49 11.57 10.05
N CYS A 49 -6.84 10.94 11.03
CA CYS A 49 -5.71 10.04 10.78
C CYS A 49 -6.13 8.82 9.97
N ILE A 50 -7.28 8.20 10.30
CA ILE A 50 -7.85 7.07 9.55
C ILE A 50 -8.16 7.49 8.11
N MET A 51 -8.81 8.65 7.93
CA MET A 51 -9.12 9.18 6.60
C MET A 51 -7.88 9.51 5.77
N LEU A 52 -6.82 10.04 6.38
CA LEU A 52 -5.53 10.27 5.73
C LEU A 52 -4.89 8.96 5.28
N VAL A 53 -4.87 7.97 6.16
CA VAL A 53 -4.31 6.65 5.90
C VAL A 53 -5.08 5.93 4.77
N LEU A 54 -6.41 6.00 4.77
CA LEU A 54 -7.25 5.46 3.70
C LEU A 54 -7.02 6.22 2.39
N LYS A 55 -6.96 7.55 2.39
CA LYS A 55 -6.65 8.35 1.20
C LYS A 55 -5.28 7.99 0.62
N SER A 56 -4.25 7.87 1.44
CA SER A 56 -2.91 7.46 1.00
C SER A 56 -2.89 6.05 0.41
N PHE A 57 -3.69 5.13 0.95
CA PHE A 57 -3.87 3.79 0.41
C PHE A 57 -4.54 3.79 -0.97
N PHE A 58 -5.64 4.52 -1.13
CA PHE A 58 -6.34 4.68 -2.40
C PHE A 58 -5.48 5.36 -3.47
N ILE A 59 -4.75 6.42 -3.10
CA ILE A 59 -3.80 7.11 -3.98
C ILE A 59 -2.72 6.13 -4.44
N GLY A 60 -2.18 5.32 -3.53
CA GLY A 60 -1.12 4.37 -3.87
C GLY A 60 -1.55 3.31 -4.89
N ILE A 61 -2.77 2.75 -4.74
CA ILE A 61 -3.30 1.76 -5.68
C ILE A 61 -3.66 2.39 -7.02
N TYR A 62 -4.31 3.56 -7.02
CA TYR A 62 -4.65 4.28 -8.24
C TYR A 62 -3.40 4.70 -9.03
N PHE A 63 -2.35 5.11 -8.32
CA PHE A 63 -1.08 5.48 -8.94
C PHE A 63 -0.33 4.25 -9.48
N MET A 64 -0.40 3.09 -8.81
CA MET A 64 0.11 1.83 -9.35
C MET A 64 -0.64 1.37 -10.61
N LEU A 65 -1.97 1.52 -10.64
CA LEU A 65 -2.80 1.30 -11.83
C LEU A 65 -2.35 2.22 -12.98
N TYR A 66 -2.18 3.51 -12.70
CA TYR A 66 -1.73 4.50 -13.68
C TYR A 66 -0.35 4.14 -14.27
N ILE A 67 0.64 3.84 -13.41
CA ILE A 67 1.98 3.46 -13.86
C ILE A 67 1.95 2.15 -14.66
N SER A 68 1.15 1.17 -14.25
CA SER A 68 1.08 -0.13 -14.91
C SER A 68 0.38 -0.08 -16.27
N TRP A 69 -0.53 0.87 -16.47
CA TRP A 69 -1.19 1.11 -17.75
C TRP A 69 -0.22 1.70 -18.81
N GLU A 70 0.75 2.53 -18.40
CA GLU A 70 1.72 3.13 -19.32
C GLU A 70 2.87 2.18 -19.76
N LYS A 71 2.77 0.86 -19.58
CA LYS A 71 3.81 -0.12 -19.98
C LYS A 71 4.23 -0.09 -21.47
N ALA A 72 3.57 0.71 -22.31
CA ALA A 72 3.83 0.83 -23.75
C ALA A 72 4.79 1.98 -24.16
N GLY A 73 5.35 2.77 -23.23
CA GLY A 73 6.19 3.94 -23.54
C GLY A 73 7.59 3.93 -22.91
N ASN A 74 8.50 4.76 -23.43
CA ASN A 74 9.83 5.02 -22.86
C ASN A 74 9.71 5.90 -21.59
N ASN A 75 8.99 5.41 -20.59
CA ASN A 75 8.59 6.18 -19.41
C ASN A 75 9.52 5.95 -18.22
N THR A 76 9.64 6.98 -17.38
CA THR A 76 10.53 7.03 -16.20
C THR A 76 10.20 5.97 -15.14
N PHE A 77 9.05 5.29 -15.28
CA PHE A 77 8.59 4.22 -14.40
C PHE A 77 8.75 2.81 -15.00
N ALA A 78 9.24 2.66 -16.23
CA ALA A 78 9.55 1.34 -16.80
C ALA A 78 10.57 0.60 -15.93
N ALA A 79 10.41 -0.71 -15.78
CA ALA A 79 11.33 -1.52 -14.99
C ALA A 79 12.71 -1.60 -15.65
N VAL A 80 13.79 -1.39 -14.88
CA VAL A 80 15.17 -1.52 -15.37
C VAL A 80 15.64 -2.95 -15.11
N THR A 81 15.46 -3.82 -16.10
CA THR A 81 15.73 -5.26 -15.95
C THR A 81 17.16 -5.65 -16.32
N LYS A 82 17.74 -5.01 -17.35
CA LYS A 82 19.10 -5.27 -17.87
C LYS A 82 20.18 -4.87 -16.89
N VAL A 83 21.18 -5.74 -16.69
CA VAL A 83 22.28 -5.50 -15.74
C VAL A 83 23.05 -4.23 -16.10
N THR A 84 23.33 -4.01 -17.39
CA THR A 84 24.09 -2.86 -17.91
C THR A 84 23.39 -1.51 -17.74
N GLU A 85 22.08 -1.50 -17.51
CA GLU A 85 21.29 -0.29 -17.28
C GLU A 85 21.09 -0.01 -15.78
N ARG A 86 21.27 -1.01 -14.91
CA ARG A 86 21.14 -0.83 -13.45
C ARG A 86 22.18 0.14 -12.89
N ASP A 87 23.41 0.07 -13.38
CA ASP A 87 24.50 0.96 -12.92
C ASP A 87 24.29 2.43 -13.35
N LYS A 88 23.37 2.67 -14.29
CA LYS A 88 23.01 4.02 -14.77
C LYS A 88 21.82 4.62 -14.01
N VAL A 89 21.24 3.87 -13.08
CA VAL A 89 20.12 4.36 -12.27
C VAL A 89 20.66 5.33 -11.22
N ASP A 90 20.20 6.58 -11.29
CA ASP A 90 20.50 7.60 -10.29
C ASP A 90 19.68 7.39 -9.00
N PRO A 91 20.32 7.08 -7.86
CA PRO A 91 19.62 6.90 -6.58
C PRO A 91 19.05 8.19 -5.99
N SER A 92 19.53 9.36 -6.44
CA SER A 92 19.03 10.67 -6.00
C SER A 92 17.77 11.13 -6.74
N HIS A 93 17.42 10.44 -7.82
CA HIS A 93 16.24 10.76 -8.61
C HIS A 93 14.96 10.55 -7.77
N PRO A 94 13.98 11.46 -7.79
CA PRO A 94 12.79 11.41 -6.91
C PRO A 94 11.89 10.19 -7.14
N VAL A 95 12.01 9.54 -8.29
CA VAL A 95 11.26 8.31 -8.65
C VAL A 95 11.96 7.03 -8.17
N TYR A 96 13.22 7.12 -7.74
CA TYR A 96 13.97 5.96 -7.27
C TYR A 96 13.29 5.34 -6.04
N GLY A 97 12.97 4.04 -6.12
CA GLY A 97 12.28 3.33 -5.06
C GLY A 97 10.79 3.66 -4.88
N LEU A 98 10.21 4.53 -5.73
CA LEU A 98 8.83 4.96 -5.54
C LEU A 98 7.83 3.78 -5.62
N LYS A 99 7.96 2.89 -6.61
CA LYS A 99 7.07 1.71 -6.70
C LYS A 99 7.23 0.78 -5.50
N ARG A 100 8.48 0.57 -5.08
CA ARG A 100 8.79 -0.23 -3.89
C ARG A 100 8.09 0.34 -2.66
N ASP A 101 8.17 1.65 -2.44
CA ASP A 101 7.60 2.29 -1.25
C ASP A 101 6.07 2.27 -1.28
N LEU A 102 5.46 2.36 -2.46
CA LEU A 102 4.02 2.16 -2.64
C LEU A 102 3.57 0.74 -2.31
N ILE A 103 4.26 -0.28 -2.83
CA ILE A 103 3.97 -1.68 -2.51
C ILE A 103 4.16 -1.95 -1.02
N LYS A 104 5.22 -1.39 -0.42
CA LYS A 104 5.47 -1.48 1.02
C LYS A 104 4.35 -0.86 1.83
N LEU A 105 3.87 0.33 1.44
CA LEU A 105 2.73 0.98 2.08
C LEU A 105 1.49 0.09 2.01
N ILE A 106 1.15 -0.42 0.82
CA ILE A 106 0.00 -1.32 0.62
C ILE A 106 0.15 -2.58 1.48
N GLY A 107 1.32 -3.22 1.45
CA GLY A 107 1.61 -4.43 2.23
C GLY A 107 1.48 -4.23 3.74
N ASN A 108 1.85 -3.06 4.25
CA ASN A 108 1.65 -2.72 5.67
C ASN A 108 0.16 -2.47 5.97
N MET A 109 -0.54 -1.76 5.08
CA MET A 109 -1.94 -1.39 5.25
C MET A 109 -2.91 -2.57 5.22
N VAL A 110 -2.56 -3.65 4.51
CA VAL A 110 -3.38 -4.87 4.41
C VAL A 110 -3.05 -5.89 5.49
N TYR A 111 -1.99 -5.69 6.28
CA TYR A 111 -1.59 -6.63 7.32
C TYR A 111 -2.69 -6.74 8.39
N GLN A 112 -3.27 -7.93 8.52
CA GLN A 112 -4.34 -8.24 9.48
C GLN A 112 -5.57 -7.31 9.39
N HIS A 113 -5.80 -6.66 8.24
CA HIS A 113 -6.91 -5.74 8.05
C HIS A 113 -7.83 -6.19 6.91
N ARG A 114 -8.85 -6.98 7.25
CA ARG A 114 -9.73 -7.66 6.29
C ARG A 114 -10.36 -6.74 5.25
N ALA A 115 -10.90 -5.60 5.67
CA ALA A 115 -11.52 -4.64 4.74
C ALA A 115 -10.51 -4.07 3.73
N ASN A 116 -9.24 -3.92 4.09
CA ASN A 116 -8.22 -3.41 3.16
C ASN A 116 -7.78 -4.53 2.22
N GLN A 117 -7.67 -5.77 2.72
CA GLN A 117 -7.39 -6.94 1.89
C GLN A 117 -8.46 -7.15 0.82
N ASP A 118 -9.73 -7.03 1.20
CA ASP A 118 -10.87 -7.17 0.30
C ASP A 118 -10.93 -6.01 -0.70
N MET A 119 -10.68 -4.77 -0.25
CA MET A 119 -10.63 -3.60 -1.14
C MET A 119 -9.55 -3.73 -2.22
N VAL A 120 -8.34 -4.21 -1.87
CA VAL A 120 -7.28 -4.42 -2.88
C VAL A 120 -7.70 -5.47 -3.90
N ARG A 121 -8.38 -6.54 -3.47
CA ARG A 121 -8.92 -7.57 -4.38
C ARG A 121 -9.95 -6.96 -5.33
N GLU A 122 -10.89 -6.18 -4.81
CA GLU A 122 -11.98 -5.56 -5.59
C GLU A 122 -11.48 -4.53 -6.60
N MET A 123 -10.30 -3.96 -6.38
CA MET A 123 -9.64 -3.02 -7.31
C MET A 123 -8.61 -3.70 -8.23
N ASP A 124 -8.63 -5.03 -8.37
CA ASP A 124 -7.66 -5.83 -9.13
C ASP A 124 -6.19 -5.61 -8.71
N GLY A 125 -5.97 -5.08 -7.51
CA GLY A 125 -4.64 -4.71 -7.02
C GLY A 125 -3.74 -5.91 -6.74
N ILE A 126 -4.29 -7.11 -6.54
CA ILE A 126 -3.53 -8.34 -6.37
C ILE A 126 -2.68 -8.63 -7.62
N ALA A 127 -3.30 -8.57 -8.81
CA ALA A 127 -2.60 -8.78 -10.08
C ALA A 127 -1.52 -7.71 -10.33
N LEU A 128 -1.81 -6.46 -9.98
CA LEU A 128 -0.84 -5.36 -10.13
C LEU A 128 0.39 -5.53 -9.25
N ILE A 129 0.22 -5.99 -8.01
CA ILE A 129 1.35 -6.25 -7.11
C ILE A 129 2.16 -7.44 -7.60
N LEU A 130 1.50 -8.49 -8.13
CA LEU A 130 2.17 -9.62 -8.75
C LEU A 130 2.99 -9.21 -9.98
N ASP A 131 2.51 -8.27 -10.79
CA ASP A 131 3.28 -7.73 -11.92
C ASP A 131 4.60 -7.07 -11.51
N GLN A 132 4.72 -6.65 -10.24
CA GLN A 132 5.93 -6.03 -9.69
C GLN A 132 6.86 -7.05 -9.01
N THR A 133 6.69 -8.37 -9.22
CA THR A 133 7.62 -9.38 -8.70
C THR A 133 8.90 -9.51 -9.52
N ASN A 134 9.00 -8.83 -10.67
CA ASN A 134 10.20 -8.78 -11.49
C ASN A 134 11.27 -7.87 -10.88
N ILE A 135 12.54 -8.19 -11.16
CA ILE A 135 13.66 -7.35 -10.71
C ILE A 135 13.61 -6.00 -11.43
N ASP A 136 13.67 -4.92 -10.67
CA ASP A 136 13.71 -3.55 -11.18
C ASP A 136 14.88 -2.79 -10.53
N GLY A 137 15.88 -2.42 -11.33
CA GLY A 137 17.05 -1.64 -10.89
C GLY A 137 16.68 -0.28 -10.31
N ARG A 138 15.55 0.32 -10.72
CA ARG A 138 15.06 1.58 -10.16
C ARG A 138 14.33 1.40 -8.84
N ASN A 139 13.93 0.17 -8.52
CA ASN A 139 13.17 -0.14 -7.31
C ASN A 139 13.82 -1.33 -6.57
N PRO A 140 14.91 -1.09 -5.83
CA PRO A 140 15.60 -2.14 -5.10
C PRO A 140 14.67 -2.87 -4.14
N PHE A 141 14.77 -4.20 -4.09
CA PHE A 141 13.94 -5.06 -3.24
C PHE A 141 12.43 -5.06 -3.54
N ILE A 142 11.99 -4.55 -4.71
CA ILE A 142 10.57 -4.51 -5.08
C ILE A 142 9.92 -5.90 -5.01
N THR A 143 10.63 -6.95 -5.44
CA THR A 143 10.18 -8.34 -5.38
C THR A 143 9.89 -8.79 -3.94
N GLN A 144 10.76 -8.47 -2.98
CA GLN A 144 10.59 -8.85 -1.58
C GLN A 144 9.37 -8.16 -0.96
N TRP A 145 9.18 -6.87 -1.25
CA TRP A 145 8.01 -6.13 -0.78
C TRP A 145 6.72 -6.62 -1.45
N ALA A 146 6.77 -6.98 -2.74
CA ALA A 146 5.63 -7.57 -3.44
C ALA A 146 5.22 -8.91 -2.81
N VAL A 147 6.18 -9.80 -2.58
CA VAL A 147 5.93 -11.09 -1.91
C VAL A 147 5.33 -10.90 -0.52
N LEU A 148 5.86 -9.96 0.28
CA LEU A 148 5.32 -9.64 1.60
C LEU A 148 3.88 -9.11 1.51
N ALA A 149 3.61 -8.19 0.59
CA ALA A 149 2.27 -7.63 0.39
C ALA A 149 1.26 -8.71 -0.01
N ILE A 150 1.63 -9.62 -0.94
CA ILE A 150 0.78 -10.75 -1.34
C ILE A 150 0.53 -11.70 -0.16
N ARG A 151 1.57 -12.02 0.63
CA ARG A 151 1.40 -12.81 1.86
C ARG A 151 0.39 -12.15 2.80
N ASN A 152 0.51 -10.85 3.02
CA ASN A 152 -0.39 -10.10 3.90
C ASN A 152 -1.82 -10.01 3.35
N LEU A 153 -1.97 -9.90 2.03
CA LEU A 153 -3.28 -9.92 1.35
C LEU A 153 -4.01 -11.25 1.52
N CYS A 154 -3.27 -12.35 1.58
CA CYS A 154 -3.81 -13.70 1.71
C CYS A 154 -3.93 -14.18 3.16
N ASP A 155 -3.38 -13.44 4.12
CA ASP A 155 -3.37 -13.81 5.54
C ASP A 155 -4.81 -13.84 6.08
N ASN A 156 -5.27 -15.03 6.50
CA ASN A 156 -6.66 -15.29 6.90
C ASN A 156 -7.73 -14.81 5.89
N ASN A 157 -7.41 -14.81 4.59
CA ASN A 157 -8.33 -14.38 3.53
C ASN A 157 -8.39 -15.42 2.40
N GLN A 158 -9.43 -16.26 2.43
CA GLN A 158 -9.56 -17.39 1.51
C GLN A 158 -9.95 -16.93 0.10
N GLU A 159 -10.70 -15.84 0.01
CA GLU A 159 -11.15 -15.22 -1.22
C GLU A 159 -9.96 -14.63 -1.99
N ASN A 160 -9.02 -13.98 -1.29
CA ASN A 160 -7.78 -13.52 -1.90
C ASN A 160 -6.88 -14.68 -2.33
N LYS A 161 -6.81 -15.77 -1.54
CA LYS A 161 -6.10 -17.00 -1.94
C LYS A 161 -6.73 -17.63 -3.19
N ALA A 162 -8.05 -17.57 -3.33
CA ALA A 162 -8.74 -18.11 -4.50
C ALA A 162 -8.37 -17.34 -5.77
N VAL A 163 -8.16 -16.02 -5.70
CA VAL A 163 -7.62 -15.25 -6.83
C VAL A 163 -6.25 -15.78 -7.24
N LEU A 164 -5.33 -16.02 -6.29
CA LEU A 164 -4.03 -16.60 -6.60
C LEU A 164 -4.13 -18.01 -7.19
N ALA A 165 -5.01 -18.85 -6.65
CA ALA A 165 -5.23 -20.20 -7.15
C ALA A 165 -5.83 -20.23 -8.57
N SER A 166 -6.49 -19.15 -8.99
CA SER A 166 -7.04 -19.01 -10.33
C SER A 166 -6.00 -18.63 -11.39
N LEU A 167 -4.81 -18.16 -10.98
CA LEU A 167 -3.73 -17.78 -11.87
C LEU A 167 -3.17 -19.04 -12.57
N LYS A 168 -3.08 -18.98 -13.90
CA LYS A 168 -2.53 -20.05 -14.72
C LYS A 168 -1.20 -19.61 -15.32
N MET A 169 -0.30 -20.57 -15.49
CA MET A 169 0.94 -20.34 -16.22
C MET A 169 0.61 -20.25 -17.72
N GLU A 170 0.87 -19.10 -18.34
CA GLU A 170 0.65 -18.89 -19.78
C GLU A 170 1.91 -19.09 -20.64
N GLY A 171 3.06 -19.36 -20.02
CA GLY A 171 4.33 -19.64 -20.71
C GLY A 171 5.52 -18.94 -20.08
N LEU A 172 6.66 -18.99 -20.77
CA LEU A 172 7.85 -18.20 -20.41
C LEU A 172 7.72 -16.79 -20.97
N ASP A 173 8.17 -15.81 -20.19
CA ASP A 173 8.31 -14.44 -20.69
C ASP A 173 9.30 -14.44 -21.87
N ARG A 174 8.80 -14.04 -23.04
CA ARG A 174 9.55 -14.01 -24.30
C ARG A 174 10.65 -12.94 -24.30
N ASN A 175 10.63 -12.01 -23.33
CA ASN A 175 11.58 -10.91 -23.22
C ASN A 175 12.61 -11.09 -22.10
N ALA A 176 12.78 -12.31 -21.57
CA ALA A 176 13.73 -12.61 -20.52
C ALA A 176 15.20 -12.62 -21.01
N SER A 177 15.64 -11.52 -21.61
CA SER A 177 17.03 -11.19 -21.95
C SER A 177 18.01 -11.47 -20.80
N ILE A 178 17.53 -11.38 -19.56
CA ILE A 178 18.29 -11.72 -18.36
C ILE A 178 18.67 -13.20 -18.28
N LEU A 179 17.83 -14.13 -18.76
CA LEU A 179 18.15 -15.56 -18.78
C LEU A 179 19.27 -15.84 -19.78
N GLU A 180 19.21 -15.21 -20.96
CA GLU A 180 20.27 -15.29 -21.96
C GLU A 180 21.58 -14.68 -21.46
N GLU A 181 21.53 -13.49 -20.83
CA GLU A 181 22.69 -12.84 -20.19
C GLU A 181 23.32 -13.71 -19.09
N MET A 182 22.51 -14.46 -18.34
CA MET A 182 22.96 -15.40 -17.32
C MET A 182 23.44 -16.75 -17.90
N GLY A 183 23.35 -16.96 -19.21
CA GLY A 183 23.71 -18.23 -19.85
C GLY A 183 22.77 -19.37 -19.45
N ILE A 184 21.49 -19.09 -19.30
CA ILE A 184 20.45 -20.02 -18.85
C ILE A 184 19.37 -20.14 -19.92
N ASN A 185 19.02 -21.37 -20.29
CA ASN A 185 17.85 -21.68 -21.11
C ASN A 185 16.74 -22.25 -20.24
N ALA A 186 15.53 -21.71 -20.37
CA ALA A 186 14.34 -22.24 -19.72
C ALA A 186 13.40 -22.88 -20.75
N GLU A 187 12.84 -24.04 -20.43
CA GLU A 187 11.81 -24.73 -21.22
C GLU A 187 10.60 -25.02 -20.35
N VAL A 188 9.39 -24.75 -20.85
CA VAL A 188 8.15 -25.19 -20.19
C VAL A 188 7.79 -26.57 -20.72
N ARG A 189 7.57 -27.54 -19.82
CA ARG A 189 7.01 -28.86 -20.18
C ARG A 189 5.81 -29.15 -19.29
N GLY A 190 4.61 -29.02 -19.84
CA GLY A 190 3.36 -29.06 -19.08
C GLY A 190 3.28 -27.90 -18.09
N ASP A 191 3.00 -28.19 -16.82
CA ASP A 191 2.92 -27.19 -15.75
C ASP A 191 4.27 -26.92 -15.03
N LYS A 192 5.38 -27.43 -15.57
CA LYS A 192 6.71 -27.32 -14.94
C LYS A 192 7.69 -26.56 -15.82
N VAL A 193 8.50 -25.71 -15.19
CA VAL A 193 9.61 -25.00 -15.82
C VAL A 193 10.92 -25.75 -15.57
N TYR A 194 11.63 -26.08 -16.65
CA TYR A 194 12.94 -26.73 -16.63
C TYR A 194 14.01 -25.71 -16.99
N VAL A 195 15.12 -25.73 -16.26
CA VAL A 195 16.22 -24.79 -16.44
C VAL A 195 17.48 -25.58 -16.80
N LYS A 196 18.12 -25.25 -17.92
CA LYS A 196 19.37 -25.86 -18.39
C LYS A 196 20.42 -24.77 -18.62
N PRO A 197 21.71 -25.01 -18.30
CA PRO A 197 22.78 -24.13 -18.75
C PRO A 197 22.73 -24.00 -20.27
N SER A 198 22.85 -22.78 -20.77
CA SER A 198 23.03 -22.52 -22.19
C SER A 198 24.42 -23.02 -22.56
N GLY A 199 24.49 -24.15 -23.27
CA GLY A 199 25.75 -24.78 -23.64
C GLY A 199 26.64 -23.78 -24.40
N LYS A 200 27.79 -23.49 -23.81
CA LYS A 200 29.00 -23.18 -24.56
C LYS A 200 29.94 -24.36 -24.39
#